data_AF-A0A0F9PHI8-F1
#
_entry.id   AF-A0A0F9PHI8-F1
#
_cell.length_a   1.000
_cell.length_b   1.000
_cell.length_c   1.000
_cell.angle_alpha   90.00
_cell.angle_beta   90.00
_cell.angle_gamma   90.00
#
_symmetry.space_group_name_H-M   'P 1'
#
loop_
_entity.id
_entity.type
_entity.pdbx_description
1 polymer ?
#
loop_
_entity_poly.entity_id
_entity_poly.type
_entity_poly.pdbx_seq_one_letter_code
_entity_poly.pdbx_strand_id
1 'polypeptide(L)'
;FCEYLKFKSKTESLSNIIPESEELKFLFPQEVESFSESFKLQIYDHREILCEKIRAILTRIGIKEKDYIDIYKIIKKFNLNLKDYEDEIVDKIIYALELYKKYRESYDKKVNFFLNENSLSVNSLGDFMLKPINEEDFNIFLKHLHVFLKKIISLVDKKSKKTKNQ
;
A
#
# COMPACT_ATOMS: atom_id res chain seq x y z
N PHE A 1 -8.49 -4.73 15.33
CA PHE A 1 -7.24 -4.48 14.59
C PHE A 1 -6.81 -3.07 14.97
N CYS A 2 -5.59 -2.89 15.47
CA CYS A 2 -5.08 -1.59 15.91
C CYS A 2 -4.05 -1.09 14.90
N GLU A 3 -4.25 0.12 14.40
CA GLU A 3 -3.38 0.77 13.43
C GLU A 3 -2.39 1.69 14.15
N TYR A 4 -1.15 1.74 13.65
CA TYR A 4 -0.15 2.67 14.13
C TYR A 4 0.11 3.74 13.06
N LEU A 5 -0.60 4.86 13.21
CA LEU A 5 -0.56 5.94 12.23
C LEU A 5 0.70 6.78 12.39
N LYS A 6 1.42 7.01 11.29
CA LYS A 6 2.62 7.84 11.24
C LYS A 6 2.35 9.20 10.61
N PHE A 7 1.37 9.26 9.71
CA PHE A 7 0.95 10.48 9.05
C PHE A 7 -0.50 10.81 9.41
N LYS A 8 -0.77 12.11 9.63
CA LYS A 8 -2.13 12.59 9.91
C LYS A 8 -3.02 12.42 8.68
N SER A 9 -4.27 12.02 8.92
CA SER A 9 -5.30 12.03 7.89
C SER A 9 -5.61 13.46 7.44
N LYS A 10 -6.15 13.56 6.22
CA LYS A 10 -6.51 14.81 5.56
C LYS A 10 -8.00 14.82 5.29
N THR A 11 -8.60 16.00 5.23
CA THR A 11 -9.99 16.16 4.80
C THR A 11 -9.97 16.65 3.37
N GLU A 12 -10.56 15.89 2.46
CA GLU A 12 -10.65 16.23 1.04
C GLU A 12 -12.10 16.20 0.58
N SER A 13 -12.44 17.09 -0.36
CA SER A 13 -13.72 17.05 -1.05
C SER A 13 -13.64 16.05 -2.20
N LEU A 14 -14.60 15.12 -2.29
CA LEU A 14 -14.68 14.22 -3.43
C LEU A 14 -15.26 14.95 -4.64
N SER A 15 -14.71 14.67 -5.82
CA SER A 15 -15.32 15.03 -7.10
C SER A 15 -16.41 14.03 -7.45
N ASN A 16 -17.54 14.53 -7.95
CA ASN A 16 -18.64 13.68 -8.38
C ASN A 16 -18.24 12.78 -9.54
N ILE A 17 -18.81 11.58 -9.57
CA ILE A 17 -18.61 10.62 -10.67
C ILE A 17 -19.49 10.99 -11.87
N ILE A 18 -20.61 11.70 -11.62
CA ILE A 18 -21.50 12.17 -12.66
C ILE A 18 -20.82 13.30 -13.43
N PRO A 19 -20.68 13.17 -14.77
CA PRO A 19 -20.18 14.26 -15.58
C PRO A 19 -21.18 15.41 -15.61
N GLU A 20 -20.68 16.64 -15.64
CA GLU A 20 -21.52 17.83 -15.88
C GLU A 20 -22.20 17.70 -17.26
N SER A 21 -23.51 17.46 -17.26
CA SER A 21 -24.31 17.28 -18.47
C SER A 21 -25.71 17.86 -18.27
N GLU A 22 -26.12 18.77 -19.17
CA GLU A 22 -27.46 19.35 -19.17
C GLU A 22 -28.53 18.31 -19.52
N GLU A 23 -28.21 17.35 -20.39
CA GLU A 23 -29.11 16.27 -20.78
C GLU A 23 -29.44 15.36 -19.59
N LEU A 24 -28.43 15.00 -18.79
CA LEU A 24 -28.64 14.21 -17.57
C LEU A 24 -29.46 14.96 -16.54
N LYS A 25 -29.19 16.27 -16.35
CA LYS A 25 -29.97 17.14 -15.44
C LYS A 25 -31.44 17.23 -15.86
N PHE A 26 -31.72 17.22 -17.17
CA PHE A 26 -33.08 17.25 -17.68
C PHE A 26 -33.82 15.92 -17.50
N LEU A 27 -33.16 14.80 -17.81
CA LEU A 27 -33.79 13.47 -17.76
C LEU A 27 -33.94 12.92 -16.33
N PHE A 28 -32.99 13.24 -15.45
CA PHE A 28 -32.88 12.66 -14.10
C PHE A 28 -32.53 13.73 -13.04
N PRO A 29 -33.37 14.76 -12.86
CA PRO A 29 -33.03 15.92 -12.03
C PRO A 29 -32.77 15.56 -10.57
N GLN A 30 -33.55 14.65 -9.98
CA GLN A 30 -33.43 14.28 -8.57
C GLN A 30 -32.18 13.43 -8.31
N GLU A 31 -31.88 12.52 -9.22
CA GLU A 31 -30.72 11.65 -9.14
C GLU A 31 -29.44 12.47 -9.34
N VAL A 32 -29.41 13.36 -10.34
CA VAL A 32 -28.25 14.23 -10.56
C VAL A 32 -28.02 15.13 -9.34
N GLU A 33 -29.06 15.70 -8.75
CA GLU A 33 -28.91 16.48 -7.51
C GLU A 33 -28.34 15.61 -6.38
N SER A 34 -28.95 14.47 -6.08
CA SER A 34 -28.55 13.58 -4.97
C SER A 34 -27.14 13.02 -5.11
N PHE A 35 -26.70 12.71 -6.34
CA PHE A 35 -25.37 12.15 -6.61
C PHE A 35 -24.31 13.20 -6.96
N SER A 36 -24.69 14.48 -7.11
CA SER A 36 -23.77 15.60 -7.32
C SER A 36 -23.47 16.39 -6.05
N GLU A 37 -24.04 15.99 -4.91
CA GLU A 37 -23.68 16.60 -3.64
C GLU A 37 -22.22 16.33 -3.29
N SER A 38 -21.41 17.40 -3.25
CA SER A 38 -20.04 17.29 -2.79
C SER A 38 -20.03 17.09 -1.28
N PHE A 39 -19.39 16.03 -0.80
CA PHE A 39 -19.14 15.83 0.62
C PHE A 39 -17.65 15.70 0.91
N LYS A 40 -17.28 16.11 2.13
CA LYS A 40 -15.91 16.03 2.63
C LYS A 40 -15.70 14.69 3.30
N LEU A 41 -14.61 14.02 2.96
CA LEU A 41 -14.19 12.79 3.63
C LEU A 41 -12.84 12.99 4.31
N GLN A 42 -12.72 12.39 5.49
CA GLN A 42 -11.42 12.19 6.12
C GLN A 42 -10.75 10.99 5.46
N ILE A 43 -9.63 11.22 4.78
CA ILE A 43 -8.86 10.22 4.06
C ILE A 43 -7.47 10.06 4.66
N TYR A 44 -6.89 8.88 4.54
CA TYR A 44 -5.49 8.66 4.91
C TYR A 44 -4.56 9.38 3.95
N ASP A 45 -3.42 9.85 4.48
CA ASP A 45 -2.33 10.36 3.66
C ASP A 45 -1.79 9.24 2.75
N HIS A 46 -1.44 9.54 1.50
CA HIS A 46 -0.90 8.55 0.58
C HIS A 46 0.39 7.89 1.12
N ARG A 47 1.19 8.60 1.93
CA ARG A 47 2.36 8.06 2.63
C ARG A 47 1.97 7.02 3.67
N GLU A 48 0.88 7.26 4.39
CA GLU A 48 0.31 6.31 5.36
C GLU A 48 -0.15 5.02 4.68
N ILE A 49 -0.87 5.16 3.56
CA ILE A 49 -1.35 4.04 2.74
C ILE A 49 -0.16 3.24 2.20
N LEU A 50 0.87 3.93 1.69
CA LEU A 50 2.09 3.29 1.18
C LEU A 50 2.77 2.43 2.26
N CYS A 51 2.97 3.00 3.46
CA CYS A 51 3.60 2.30 4.57
C CYS A 51 2.77 1.08 5.01
N GLU A 52 1.44 1.20 5.07
CA GLU A 52 0.55 0.08 5.38
C GLU A 52 0.62 -1.05 4.34
N LYS A 53 0.73 -0.70 3.04
CA LYS A 53 0.85 -1.70 1.98
C LYS A 53 2.14 -2.51 2.12
N ILE A 54 3.27 -1.86 2.39
CA ILE A 54 4.55 -2.55 2.62
C ILE A 54 4.47 -3.43 3.88
N ARG A 55 3.94 -2.91 4.99
CA ARG A 55 3.72 -3.70 6.21
C ARG A 55 2.85 -4.93 5.92
N ALA A 56 1.77 -4.77 5.17
CA ALA A 56 0.86 -5.85 4.82
C ALA A 56 1.54 -6.95 3.97
N ILE A 57 2.40 -6.57 3.02
CA ILE A 57 3.19 -7.52 2.21
C ILE A 57 4.00 -8.45 3.11
N LEU A 58 4.64 -7.93 4.15
CA LEU A 58 5.52 -8.73 5.02
C LEU A 58 4.78 -9.48 6.14
N THR A 59 3.62 -9.02 6.59
CA THR A 59 2.99 -9.54 7.83
C THR A 59 1.70 -10.33 7.63
N ARG A 60 0.99 -10.18 6.50
CA ARG A 60 -0.22 -10.96 6.23
C ARG A 60 0.12 -12.39 5.78
N ILE A 61 -0.80 -13.35 5.95
CA ILE A 61 -0.58 -14.76 5.58
C ILE A 61 -0.40 -14.93 4.06
N GLY A 62 -1.26 -14.32 3.24
CA GLY A 62 -1.20 -14.42 1.77
C GLY A 62 -0.34 -13.34 1.11
N ILE A 63 0.11 -13.62 -0.12
CA ILE A 63 0.63 -12.61 -1.04
C ILE A 63 -0.53 -12.12 -1.90
N LYS A 64 -0.74 -10.80 -1.94
CA LYS A 64 -1.77 -10.18 -2.79
C LYS A 64 -1.08 -9.38 -3.88
N GLU A 65 -1.17 -9.85 -5.12
CA GLU A 65 -0.58 -9.18 -6.29
C GLU A 65 -1.02 -7.71 -6.40
N LYS A 66 -2.28 -7.42 -6.05
CA LYS A 66 -2.83 -6.06 -5.98
C LYS A 66 -2.05 -5.10 -5.08
N ASP A 67 -1.46 -5.57 -3.98
CA ASP A 67 -0.71 -4.68 -3.08
C ASP A 67 0.55 -4.13 -3.79
N TYR A 68 1.21 -4.92 -4.64
CA TYR A 68 2.36 -4.46 -5.45
C TYR A 68 1.95 -3.42 -6.50
N ILE A 69 0.81 -3.66 -7.15
CA ILE A 69 0.23 -2.74 -8.14
C ILE A 69 -0.15 -1.41 -7.48
N ASP A 70 -0.79 -1.47 -6.30
CA ASP A 70 -1.18 -0.27 -5.56
C ASP A 70 0.05 0.55 -5.16
N ILE A 71 1.12 -0.10 -4.67
CA ILE A 71 2.39 0.58 -4.33
C ILE A 71 2.99 1.26 -5.55
N TYR A 72 3.09 0.54 -6.68
CA TYR A 72 3.60 1.10 -7.93
C TYR A 72 2.81 2.35 -8.35
N LYS A 73 1.47 2.25 -8.36
CA LYS A 73 0.58 3.35 -8.73
C LYS A 73 0.72 4.54 -7.78
N ILE A 74 0.81 4.30 -6.47
CA ILE A 74 0.97 5.37 -5.47
C ILE A 74 2.30 6.08 -5.67
N ILE A 75 3.40 5.33 -5.80
CA ILE A 75 4.75 5.89 -6.01
C ILE A 75 4.79 6.74 -7.28
N LYS A 76 4.29 6.24 -8.41
CA LYS A 76 4.28 6.96 -9.68
C LYS A 76 3.37 8.19 -9.64
N LYS A 77 2.15 8.05 -9.09
CA LYS A 77 1.16 9.13 -9.04
C LYS A 77 1.59 10.30 -8.15
N PHE A 78 2.20 10.00 -7.00
CA PHE A 78 2.58 11.01 -6.00
C PHE A 78 4.09 11.31 -5.99
N ASN A 79 4.85 10.75 -6.93
CA ASN A 79 6.29 10.90 -7.06
C ASN A 79 7.06 10.66 -5.75
N LEU A 80 6.77 9.53 -5.09
CA LEU A 80 7.33 9.20 -3.78
C LEU A 80 8.57 8.31 -3.92
N ASN A 81 9.50 8.41 -2.98
CA ASN A 81 10.63 7.49 -2.86
C ASN A 81 10.47 6.63 -1.60
N LEU A 82 10.46 5.30 -1.75
CA LEU A 82 10.30 4.36 -0.63
C LEU A 82 11.37 4.52 0.46
N LYS A 83 12.58 4.95 0.08
CA LYS A 83 13.70 5.15 1.00
C LYS A 83 13.42 6.21 2.06
N ASP A 84 12.56 7.19 1.75
CA ASP A 84 12.25 8.30 2.64
C ASP A 84 11.30 7.87 3.78
N TYR A 85 10.75 6.66 3.73
CA TYR A 85 9.74 6.15 4.66
C TYR A 85 10.19 4.86 5.37
N GLU A 86 11.49 4.55 5.37
CA GLU A 86 12.03 3.30 5.91
C GLU A 86 11.73 3.16 7.41
N ASP A 87 11.91 4.22 8.18
CA ASP A 87 11.71 4.19 9.64
C ASP A 87 10.24 3.98 9.99
N GLU A 88 9.32 4.69 9.31
CA GLU A 88 7.89 4.53 9.48
C GLU A 88 7.43 3.12 9.13
N ILE A 89 7.93 2.56 8.03
CA ILE A 89 7.62 1.19 7.61
C ILE A 89 8.10 0.19 8.66
N VAL A 90 9.36 0.30 9.11
CA VAL A 90 9.96 -0.61 10.09
C VAL A 90 9.18 -0.57 11.40
N ASP A 91 8.87 0.61 11.90
CA ASP A 91 8.12 0.78 13.14
C ASP A 91 6.74 0.14 13.07
N LYS A 92 6.05 0.32 11.95
CA LYS A 92 4.71 -0.25 11.75
C LYS A 92 4.73 -1.77 11.62
N ILE A 93 5.79 -2.33 11.04
CA ILE A 93 6.00 -3.78 11.02
C ILE A 93 6.23 -4.28 12.44
N ILE A 94 7.17 -3.69 13.19
CA ILE A 94 7.48 -4.09 14.56
C ILE A 94 6.23 -4.04 15.44
N TYR A 95 5.50 -2.93 15.41
CA TYR A 95 4.25 -2.78 16.14
C TYR A 95 3.24 -3.90 15.83
N ALA A 96 3.07 -4.23 14.54
CA ALA A 96 2.17 -5.31 14.14
C ALA A 96 2.68 -6.70 14.61
N LEU A 97 3.99 -6.92 14.59
CA LEU A 97 4.63 -8.14 15.07
C LEU A 97 4.52 -8.29 16.59
N GLU A 98 4.62 -7.21 17.35
CA GLU A 98 4.48 -7.22 18.81
C GLU A 98 3.05 -7.57 19.23
N LEU A 99 2.06 -6.94 18.60
CA LEU A 99 0.65 -7.11 18.94
C LEU A 99 0.07 -8.48 18.53
N TYR A 100 0.49 -9.05 17.40
CA TYR A 100 -0.22 -10.17 16.79
C TYR A 100 0.69 -11.36 16.49
N LYS A 101 0.51 -12.46 17.26
CA LYS A 101 1.25 -13.72 17.06
C LYS A 101 1.16 -14.26 15.62
N LYS A 102 -0.05 -14.24 15.02
CA LYS A 102 -0.27 -14.68 13.64
C LYS A 102 0.56 -13.92 12.60
N TYR A 103 0.91 -12.65 12.87
CA TYR A 103 1.75 -11.86 11.98
C TYR A 103 3.22 -12.21 12.11
N ARG A 104 3.68 -12.60 13.31
CA ARG A 104 5.04 -13.16 13.50
C ARG A 104 5.23 -14.44 12.71
N GLU A 105 4.33 -15.39 12.87
CA GLU A 105 4.38 -16.67 12.14
C GLU A 105 4.34 -16.48 10.61
N SER A 106 3.57 -15.50 10.14
CA SER A 106 3.50 -15.15 8.71
C SER A 106 4.78 -14.47 8.23
N TYR A 107 5.32 -13.56 9.03
CA TYR A 107 6.54 -12.83 8.76
C TYR A 107 7.73 -13.78 8.64
N ASP A 108 7.93 -14.69 9.59
CA ASP A 108 9.05 -15.64 9.58
C ASP A 108 9.05 -16.51 8.32
N LYS A 109 7.87 -17.01 7.91
CA LYS A 109 7.70 -17.76 6.65
C LYS A 109 8.06 -16.91 5.42
N LYS A 110 7.63 -15.65 5.41
CA LYS A 110 7.86 -14.73 4.29
C LYS A 110 9.29 -14.25 4.20
N VAL A 111 9.95 -13.99 5.33
CA VAL A 111 11.37 -13.63 5.35
C VAL A 111 12.20 -14.71 4.65
N ASN A 112 11.96 -15.98 4.97
CA ASN A 112 12.64 -17.09 4.30
C ASN A 112 12.38 -17.11 2.79
N PHE A 113 11.14 -16.89 2.36
CA PHE A 113 10.78 -16.77 0.94
C PHE A 113 11.54 -15.60 0.27
N PHE A 114 11.45 -14.39 0.81
CA PHE A 114 12.08 -13.21 0.21
C PHE A 114 13.60 -13.32 0.17
N LEU A 115 14.24 -13.91 1.18
CA LEU A 115 15.70 -14.09 1.23
C LEU A 115 16.18 -15.09 0.17
N ASN A 116 15.46 -16.19 -0.03
CA ASN A 116 15.82 -17.25 -0.97
C ASN A 116 15.44 -16.94 -2.43
N GLU A 117 14.43 -16.10 -2.65
CA GLU A 117 14.01 -15.68 -3.99
C GLU A 117 14.93 -14.59 -4.56
N ASN A 118 15.22 -14.71 -5.85
CA ASN A 118 16.02 -13.74 -6.60
C ASN A 118 15.18 -12.58 -7.16
N SER A 119 13.89 -12.81 -7.39
CA SER A 119 12.98 -11.81 -7.97
C SER A 119 11.53 -12.05 -7.57
N LEU A 120 10.74 -10.98 -7.56
CA LEU A 120 9.30 -11.07 -7.47
C LEU A 120 8.71 -11.23 -8.86
N SER A 121 7.87 -12.24 -9.06
CA SER A 121 7.00 -12.33 -10.23
C SER A 121 5.56 -12.05 -9.81
N VAL A 122 4.85 -11.29 -10.63
CA VAL A 122 3.41 -11.06 -10.52
C VAL A 122 2.80 -11.70 -11.75
N ASN A 123 2.03 -12.78 -11.56
CA ASN A 123 1.62 -13.65 -12.66
C ASN A 123 0.42 -13.10 -13.44
N SER A 124 -0.39 -12.19 -12.85
CA SER A 124 -1.67 -11.73 -13.42
C SER A 124 -1.79 -10.21 -13.58
N LEU A 125 -0.75 -9.53 -14.11
CA LEU A 125 -0.84 -8.07 -14.37
C LEU A 125 -2.05 -7.69 -15.24
N GLY A 126 -2.39 -8.51 -16.24
CA GLY A 126 -3.40 -8.18 -17.25
C GLY A 126 -4.84 -8.34 -16.78
N ASP A 127 -5.14 -9.37 -15.98
CA ASP A 127 -6.53 -9.80 -15.74
C ASP A 127 -7.31 -8.87 -14.80
N PHE A 128 -6.62 -8.03 -14.03
CA PHE A 128 -7.24 -7.21 -12.98
C PHE A 128 -7.30 -5.71 -13.29
N MET A 129 -6.83 -5.25 -14.44
CA MET A 129 -6.64 -3.81 -14.68
C MET A 129 -7.56 -3.23 -15.74
N LEU A 130 -8.31 -2.21 -15.33
CA LEU A 130 -9.07 -1.33 -16.24
C LEU A 130 -8.17 -0.44 -17.10
N LYS A 131 -6.89 -0.27 -16.74
CA LYS A 131 -5.90 0.52 -17.48
C LYS A 131 -4.61 -0.28 -17.63
N PRO A 132 -4.03 -0.34 -18.85
CA PRO A 132 -2.77 -1.04 -19.06
C PRO A 132 -1.65 -0.40 -18.23
N ILE A 133 -0.74 -1.24 -17.74
CA ILE A 133 0.52 -0.83 -17.12
C ILE A 133 1.65 -1.13 -18.12
N ASN A 134 2.65 -0.26 -18.17
CA ASN A 134 3.89 -0.59 -18.87
C ASN A 134 4.60 -1.73 -18.12
N GLU A 135 4.56 -2.94 -18.70
CA GLU A 135 5.09 -4.16 -18.07
C GLU A 135 6.60 -4.08 -17.81
N GLU A 136 7.37 -3.46 -18.72
CA GLU A 136 8.81 -3.30 -18.56
C GLU A 136 9.15 -2.42 -17.34
N ASP A 137 8.50 -1.26 -17.24
CA ASP A 137 8.66 -0.34 -16.11
C ASP A 137 8.20 -0.98 -14.80
N PHE A 138 7.12 -1.75 -14.83
CA PHE A 138 6.65 -2.48 -13.65
C PHE A 138 7.61 -3.59 -13.21
N ASN A 139 8.19 -4.33 -14.15
CA ASN A 139 9.18 -5.36 -13.85
C ASN A 139 10.46 -4.76 -13.25
N ILE A 140 10.89 -3.59 -13.73
CA ILE A 140 12.00 -2.83 -13.12
C ILE A 140 11.63 -2.43 -11.68
N PHE A 141 10.41 -1.91 -11.49
CA PHE A 141 9.91 -1.57 -10.17
C PHE A 141 9.90 -2.78 -9.21
N LEU A 142 9.44 -3.95 -9.65
CA LEU A 142 9.42 -5.15 -8.82
C LEU A 142 10.82 -5.56 -8.35
N LYS A 143 11.83 -5.47 -9.23
CA LYS A 143 13.22 -5.73 -8.86
C LYS A 143 13.71 -4.77 -7.77
N HIS A 144 13.43 -3.47 -7.93
CA HIS A 144 13.81 -2.47 -6.93
C HIS A 144 13.06 -2.66 -5.60
N LEU A 145 11.78 -2.99 -5.68
CA LEU A 145 10.97 -3.29 -4.49
C LEU A 145 11.48 -4.52 -3.75
N HIS A 146 11.88 -5.59 -4.47
CA HIS A 146 12.45 -6.78 -3.84
C HIS A 146 13.70 -6.47 -3.03
N VAL A 147 14.62 -5.70 -3.62
CA VAL A 147 15.84 -5.23 -2.93
C VAL A 147 15.48 -4.39 -1.70
N PHE A 148 14.51 -3.49 -1.83
CA PHE A 148 14.03 -2.67 -0.72
C PHE A 148 13.42 -3.52 0.40
N LEU A 149 12.59 -4.51 0.09
CA LEU A 149 11.99 -5.39 1.10
C LEU A 149 13.04 -6.20 1.86
N LYS A 150 14.08 -6.71 1.18
CA LYS A 150 15.23 -7.36 1.84
C LYS A 150 15.92 -6.43 2.84
N LYS A 151 16.10 -5.15 2.47
CA LYS A 151 16.65 -4.13 3.37
C LYS A 151 15.75 -3.92 4.59
N ILE A 152 14.44 -3.75 4.40
CA ILE A 152 13.46 -3.56 5.49
C ILE A 152 13.47 -4.75 6.45
N ILE A 153 13.52 -5.99 5.94
CA ILE A 153 13.64 -7.20 6.76
C ILE A 153 14.88 -7.11 7.67
N SER A 154 16.04 -6.78 7.10
CA SER A 154 17.28 -6.62 7.88
C SER A 154 17.16 -5.56 8.99
N LEU A 155 16.47 -4.44 8.72
CA LEU A 155 16.25 -3.38 9.70
C LEU A 155 15.31 -3.81 10.83
N VAL A 156 14.20 -4.49 10.49
CA VAL A 156 13.24 -5.05 11.47
C VAL A 156 13.94 -6.07 12.39
N ASP A 157 14.75 -6.97 11.83
CA ASP A 157 15.48 -7.97 12.61
C ASP A 157 16.52 -7.34 13.54
N LYS A 158 17.22 -6.29 13.09
CA LYS A 158 18.18 -5.56 13.92
C LYS A 158 17.48 -4.83 15.06
N LYS A 159 16.36 -4.17 14.78
CA LYS A 159 15.64 -3.34 15.76
C LYS A 159 14.90 -4.20 16.78
N SER A 160 14.27 -5.29 16.37
CA SER A 160 13.59 -6.24 17.29
C SER A 160 14.55 -6.96 18.25
N LYS A 161 15.80 -7.25 17.84
CA LYS A 161 16.84 -7.80 18.72
C LYS A 161 17.32 -6.80 19.78
N LYS A 162 17.40 -5.51 19.45
CA LYS A 162 17.76 -4.46 20.42
C LYS A 162 16.71 -4.32 21.51
N THR A 163 15.42 -4.40 21.17
CA THR A 163 14.31 -4.28 22.13
C THR A 163 14.23 -5.47 23.11
N LYS A 164 14.82 -6.63 22.79
CA LYS A 164 14.84 -7.80 23.69
C LYS A 164 16.03 -7.83 24.67
N ASN A 165 17.05 -6.99 24.44
CA ASN A 165 18.26 -6.90 25.26
C ASN A 165 18.27 -5.65 26.17
N GLN A 166 17.14 -4.96 26.28
CA GLN A 166 16.86 -3.89 27.24
C GLN A 166 15.76 -4.36 28.19
#